data_AF-A0A7V5M3F7-F1
#
_entry.id   AF-A0A7V5M3F7-F1
#
_cell.length_a   1.000
_cell.length_b   1.000
_cell.length_c   1.000
_cell.angle_alpha   90.00
_cell.angle_beta   90.00
_cell.angle_gamma   90.00
#
_symmetry.space_group_name_H-M   'P 1'
#
loop_
_entity.id
_entity.type
_entity.pdbx_description
1 polymer ?
#
loop_
_entity_poly.entity_id
_entity_poly.type
_entity_poly.pdbx_seq_one_letter_code
_entity_poly.pdbx_strand_id
1 'polypeptide(L)'
;MSEHYRNSLRWCIGLHRSLLSWPQKRPGCQRTGLRSPVTGTHKAPVTAHWKTRDHERAVKHTASLWAGGQKRFPWRGDFDVLAPCVPPLRFPSSKRQLVASRHDEAGSEHAPADQHKCEHIATVSLEGALAKDPVSTGVYAAVQDPERFTSTEHTQRAPASPSGTSRKRPRNMTPYRPVRSEVDYRALVDDELPRIVKGLGLGPTAVLALDPQHPGPTEQAKNAYLSWLTAGYHGSMEYMARTDRIQRALNYEQILPGVRAIVVTTLFYWPGKSGFTAPADAATPNRGTVSCYAWGQDYHRTLGQKLKQLAEEIHAYAGGQGRYYVDTGALLERHIGESAGLGFVGKNSLLIHPQLGSGFFLGEVLTTLPLPSKRPDLSGRGGCGRCRKCRTACPTGAIVEDRVVDARRCISYLTIELKDAIPEEYREAIGSLIYGCDICQQVCPWNQFDWEGSPTSPLFGEVPQDVREPDLLALLDLNEVSFQERFRDSPIRRIGLERLQRNVLVALGNVGNPHQSRARLVRFLEENESELLREHARWALDRIERREKAAAPFAG
;
A
#
# COMPACT_ATOMS: atom_id res chain seq x y z
N MET A 1 36.14 -22.71 -29.72
CA MET A 1 35.83 -21.57 -28.83
C MET A 1 34.39 -21.71 -28.36
N SER A 2 33.98 -21.42 -27.13
CA SER A 2 34.75 -21.18 -25.89
C SER A 2 33.86 -21.51 -24.68
N GLU A 3 34.52 -21.86 -23.60
CA GLU A 3 34.05 -22.43 -22.34
C GLU A 3 33.04 -21.59 -21.53
N HIS A 4 31.79 -21.45 -22.04
CA HIS A 4 30.73 -20.68 -21.36
C HIS A 4 29.34 -21.34 -21.31
N TYR A 5 29.20 -22.61 -21.70
CA TYR A 5 27.89 -23.28 -21.81
C TYR A 5 27.68 -24.51 -20.91
N ARG A 6 28.40 -24.61 -19.78
CA ARG A 6 28.42 -25.85 -18.95
C ARG A 6 27.94 -25.72 -17.49
N ASN A 7 27.42 -24.57 -17.06
CA ASN A 7 27.01 -24.33 -15.66
C ASN A 7 25.51 -24.05 -15.40
N SER A 8 24.64 -24.14 -16.42
CA SER A 8 23.20 -23.80 -16.28
C SER A 8 22.25 -25.01 -16.15
N LEU A 9 22.77 -26.24 -16.05
CA LEU A 9 21.99 -27.48 -15.98
C LEU A 9 22.27 -28.26 -14.69
N ARG A 10 21.85 -27.72 -13.53
CA ARG A 10 21.86 -28.48 -12.26
C ARG A 10 20.91 -28.00 -11.15
N TRP A 11 19.76 -27.42 -11.48
CA TRP A 11 18.69 -27.12 -10.51
C TRP A 11 17.29 -27.49 -11.05
N CYS A 12 17.06 -28.79 -11.24
CA CYS A 12 15.75 -29.41 -11.01
C CYS A 12 15.88 -30.96 -10.95
N ILE A 13 14.98 -31.61 -10.21
CA ILE A 13 14.88 -33.08 -9.97
C ILE A 13 15.96 -33.66 -9.05
N GLY A 14 15.56 -34.22 -7.90
CA GLY A 14 16.50 -34.95 -7.01
C GLY A 14 16.09 -35.20 -5.55
N LEU A 15 14.79 -35.35 -5.22
CA LEU A 15 14.33 -35.66 -3.87
C LEU A 15 13.99 -37.15 -3.73
N HIS A 16 14.86 -37.97 -3.11
CA HIS A 16 14.51 -39.00 -2.11
C HIS A 16 15.69 -39.91 -1.66
N ARG A 17 15.60 -40.34 -0.37
CA ARG A 17 16.26 -41.50 0.30
C ARG A 17 17.78 -41.50 0.57
N SER A 18 18.11 -41.24 1.85
CA SER A 18 18.99 -42.06 2.73
C SER A 18 19.09 -41.34 4.10
N LEU A 19 18.34 -41.70 5.14
CA LEU A 19 18.59 -42.77 6.14
C LEU A 19 20.04 -42.91 6.64
N LEU A 20 20.18 -42.73 7.96
CA LEU A 20 21.22 -43.26 8.87
C LEU A 20 22.69 -42.90 8.62
N SER A 21 23.26 -42.03 9.47
CA SER A 21 24.14 -42.46 10.59
C SER A 21 24.91 -41.29 11.24
N TRP A 22 25.05 -41.33 12.57
CA TRP A 22 26.10 -40.61 13.30
C TRP A 22 27.44 -41.33 13.11
N PRO A 23 28.58 -40.61 13.22
CA PRO A 23 29.43 -40.95 14.37
C PRO A 23 30.06 -39.75 15.10
N GLN A 24 30.42 -40.01 16.35
CA GLN A 24 31.19 -39.13 17.24
C GLN A 24 32.67 -39.01 16.83
N LYS A 25 33.31 -37.86 17.11
CA LYS A 25 34.48 -37.69 18.02
C LYS A 25 35.32 -36.44 17.69
N ARG A 26 35.83 -35.76 18.74
CA ARG A 26 36.97 -34.81 18.68
C ARG A 26 38.29 -35.62 18.84
N PRO A 27 39.47 -35.10 18.40
CA PRO A 27 40.28 -34.11 19.14
C PRO A 27 40.84 -32.99 18.21
N GLY A 28 41.63 -31.97 18.59
CA GLY A 28 42.10 -31.49 19.90
C GLY A 28 43.48 -30.77 19.80
N CYS A 29 43.63 -29.55 20.33
CA CYS A 29 44.89 -28.84 20.72
C CYS A 29 44.51 -27.55 21.50
N GLN A 30 44.85 -27.40 22.78
CA GLN A 30 46.09 -26.80 23.35
C GLN A 30 46.31 -25.33 22.94
N ARG A 31 46.15 -24.29 23.79
CA ARG A 31 46.63 -23.90 25.16
C ARG A 31 47.95 -23.11 25.20
N THR A 32 47.85 -21.80 25.44
CA THR A 32 48.76 -20.90 26.19
C THR A 32 47.99 -19.60 26.52
N GLY A 33 48.03 -18.93 27.68
CA GLY A 33 48.54 -19.29 29.01
C GLY A 33 48.76 -18.05 29.92
N LEU A 34 48.18 -18.05 31.15
CA LEU A 34 48.56 -17.23 32.35
C LEU A 34 48.26 -15.70 32.29
N ARG A 35 47.93 -14.96 33.38
CA ARG A 35 47.98 -15.17 34.86
C ARG A 35 46.89 -14.33 35.62
N SER A 36 46.58 -14.70 36.87
CA SER A 36 45.59 -14.10 37.83
C SER A 36 46.20 -12.96 38.71
N PRO A 37 45.63 -12.41 39.84
CA PRO A 37 44.61 -12.87 40.84
C PRO A 37 43.34 -11.94 40.96
N VAL A 38 42.17 -12.25 41.57
CA VAL A 38 41.66 -13.07 42.72
C VAL A 38 41.57 -12.35 44.08
N THR A 39 40.35 -11.91 44.45
CA THR A 39 39.65 -11.93 45.78
C THR A 39 38.17 -11.57 45.54
N GLY A 40 37.12 -12.15 46.14
CA GLY A 40 36.99 -13.34 47.00
C GLY A 40 35.51 -13.68 47.30
N THR A 41 35.20 -14.98 47.42
CA THR A 41 34.09 -15.62 48.18
C THR A 41 32.63 -15.14 48.08
N HIS A 42 31.72 -16.01 47.59
CA HIS A 42 30.75 -16.73 48.45
C HIS A 42 30.20 -18.00 47.75
N LYS A 43 29.44 -18.84 48.48
CA LYS A 43 29.30 -20.30 48.23
C LYS A 43 28.11 -20.73 47.35
N ALA A 44 28.44 -21.58 46.37
CA ALA A 44 27.81 -22.81 45.85
C ALA A 44 26.66 -23.51 46.65
N PRO A 45 26.00 -24.58 46.12
CA PRO A 45 25.38 -24.77 44.78
C PRO A 45 24.01 -25.54 44.83
N VAL A 46 23.55 -26.06 43.67
CA VAL A 46 22.61 -27.21 43.44
C VAL A 46 21.15 -26.91 43.01
N THR A 47 20.76 -27.68 41.99
CA THR A 47 19.53 -27.85 41.18
C THR A 47 18.17 -28.01 41.89
N ALA A 48 17.06 -27.67 41.19
CA ALA A 48 15.84 -28.51 41.18
C ALA A 48 14.84 -28.22 40.01
N HIS A 49 14.12 -29.28 39.65
CA HIS A 49 13.07 -29.47 38.64
C HIS A 49 11.80 -28.57 38.67
N TRP A 50 11.12 -28.50 37.51
CA TRP A 50 9.65 -28.66 37.38
C TRP A 50 9.36 -29.50 36.11
N LYS A 51 8.92 -30.76 36.17
CA LYS A 51 7.59 -31.35 36.49
C LYS A 51 6.52 -31.25 35.39
N THR A 52 6.41 -32.32 34.60
CA THR A 52 5.18 -32.76 33.91
C THR A 52 4.22 -33.42 34.91
N ARG A 53 2.93 -33.56 34.53
CA ARG A 53 1.95 -34.34 35.30
C ARG A 53 0.82 -34.86 34.40
N ASP A 54 0.70 -36.19 34.32
CA ASP A 54 -0.42 -36.88 33.68
C ASP A 54 -1.64 -36.98 34.60
N HIS A 55 -2.81 -37.28 34.01
CA HIS A 55 -3.84 -38.10 34.67
C HIS A 55 -4.80 -38.75 33.65
N GLU A 56 -4.86 -40.08 33.66
CA GLU A 56 -5.88 -40.88 32.96
C GLU A 56 -7.06 -41.27 33.89
N ARG A 57 -8.26 -41.40 33.28
CA ARG A 57 -9.37 -42.36 33.54
C ARG A 57 -10.46 -42.06 32.49
N ALA A 58 -10.79 -42.92 31.52
CA ALA A 58 -11.52 -44.20 31.61
C ALA A 58 -12.99 -44.02 32.08
N VAL A 59 -14.05 -44.58 31.45
CA VAL A 59 -14.17 -45.55 30.34
C VAL A 59 -15.65 -45.68 29.87
N LYS A 60 -15.92 -46.13 28.62
CA LYS A 60 -17.25 -46.60 28.06
C LYS A 60 -18.41 -45.57 28.02
N HIS A 61 -19.46 -45.69 27.20
CA HIS A 61 -19.74 -46.47 25.97
C HIS A 61 -19.96 -45.43 24.83
N THR A 62 -20.48 -45.67 23.61
CA THR A 62 -21.19 -46.78 22.93
C THR A 62 -20.86 -46.75 21.42
N ALA A 63 -21.40 -47.68 20.61
CA ALA A 63 -21.38 -47.59 19.15
C ALA A 63 -22.74 -48.00 18.54
N SER A 64 -22.92 -47.65 17.26
CA SER A 64 -23.81 -48.29 16.25
C SER A 64 -25.26 -47.80 16.06
N LEU A 65 -25.61 -47.69 14.76
CA LEU A 65 -26.95 -47.76 14.12
C LEU A 65 -27.97 -46.64 14.38
N TRP A 66 -28.25 -45.84 13.33
CA TRP A 66 -29.42 -46.10 12.46
C TRP A 66 -29.31 -45.35 11.13
N ALA A 67 -30.02 -45.85 10.11
CA ALA A 67 -30.08 -45.29 8.76
C ALA A 67 -31.37 -44.50 8.53
N GLY A 68 -31.44 -43.77 7.40
CA GLY A 68 -32.69 -43.25 6.83
C GLY A 68 -32.89 -41.75 7.02
N GLY A 69 -33.09 -41.03 5.91
CA GLY A 69 -33.24 -39.57 5.94
C GLY A 69 -33.44 -38.88 4.59
N GLN A 70 -34.00 -39.56 3.59
CA GLN A 70 -34.42 -38.87 2.36
C GLN A 70 -35.48 -37.81 2.70
N LYS A 71 -35.25 -36.56 2.31
CA LYS A 71 -36.35 -35.62 1.97
C LYS A 71 -36.08 -34.96 0.62
N ARG A 72 -36.81 -35.46 -0.37
CA ARG A 72 -37.04 -34.83 -1.68
C ARG A 72 -38.23 -33.86 -1.59
N PHE A 73 -38.47 -33.19 -2.72
CA PHE A 73 -39.69 -32.46 -3.13
C PHE A 73 -39.75 -30.95 -2.78
N PRO A 74 -40.42 -30.12 -3.62
CA PRO A 74 -40.07 -29.93 -5.03
C PRO A 74 -40.23 -28.45 -5.47
N TRP A 75 -39.91 -28.13 -6.73
CA TRP A 75 -40.94 -27.61 -7.64
C TRP A 75 -40.59 -27.90 -9.11
N ARG A 76 -41.61 -28.01 -9.95
CA ARG A 76 -41.50 -28.29 -11.40
C ARG A 76 -41.58 -26.99 -12.19
N GLY A 77 -41.04 -26.98 -13.40
CA GLY A 77 -41.15 -25.88 -14.35
C GLY A 77 -40.73 -26.39 -15.72
N ASP A 78 -41.60 -27.19 -16.33
CA ASP A 78 -41.34 -27.91 -17.57
C ASP A 78 -41.38 -26.96 -18.78
N PHE A 79 -40.45 -27.20 -19.73
CA PHE A 79 -40.50 -26.93 -21.18
C PHE A 79 -40.99 -25.56 -21.72
N ASP A 80 -40.17 -24.98 -22.61
CA ASP A 80 -40.60 -24.96 -24.02
C ASP A 80 -39.43 -24.98 -25.01
N VAL A 81 -39.60 -25.70 -26.12
CA VAL A 81 -38.61 -25.84 -27.20
C VAL A 81 -39.19 -25.20 -28.45
N LEU A 82 -38.64 -24.06 -28.88
CA LEU A 82 -38.94 -23.47 -30.18
C LEU A 82 -37.66 -22.98 -30.87
N ALA A 83 -37.22 -23.74 -31.86
CA ALA A 83 -36.47 -23.17 -32.99
C ALA A 83 -37.45 -22.42 -33.91
N PRO A 84 -36.99 -21.39 -34.63
CA PRO A 84 -37.04 -21.55 -36.08
C PRO A 84 -35.87 -20.94 -36.88
N CYS A 85 -35.54 -21.66 -37.95
CA CYS A 85 -35.18 -21.21 -39.30
C CYS A 85 -34.43 -19.87 -39.53
N VAL A 86 -33.24 -20.04 -40.09
CA VAL A 86 -32.47 -19.08 -40.90
C VAL A 86 -33.27 -18.56 -42.11
N PRO A 87 -33.03 -17.29 -42.51
CA PRO A 87 -32.82 -16.98 -43.93
C PRO A 87 -31.46 -16.27 -44.17
N PRO A 88 -30.69 -16.64 -45.20
CA PRO A 88 -29.42 -15.99 -45.52
C PRO A 88 -29.60 -14.85 -46.52
N LEU A 89 -28.92 -13.70 -46.37
CA LEU A 89 -28.78 -12.74 -47.49
C LEU A 89 -27.52 -11.85 -47.39
N ARG A 90 -26.61 -12.07 -48.37
CA ARG A 90 -25.74 -11.12 -49.10
C ARG A 90 -24.74 -10.22 -48.35
N PHE A 91 -23.47 -10.51 -48.62
CA PHE A 91 -22.37 -9.55 -48.70
C PHE A 91 -22.63 -8.43 -49.72
N PRO A 92 -22.12 -7.22 -49.48
CA PRO A 92 -21.59 -6.36 -50.52
C PRO A 92 -20.05 -6.28 -50.41
N SER A 93 -19.37 -6.74 -51.45
CA SER A 93 -17.95 -6.45 -51.64
C SER A 93 -17.75 -4.97 -51.96
N SER A 94 -16.82 -4.29 -51.28
CA SER A 94 -16.26 -3.05 -51.80
C SER A 94 -14.74 -3.04 -51.64
N LYS A 95 -14.06 -3.03 -52.78
CA LYS A 95 -12.62 -2.73 -52.85
C LYS A 95 -12.46 -1.24 -52.58
N ARG A 96 -11.53 -0.85 -51.70
CA ARG A 96 -10.81 0.43 -51.85
C ARG A 96 -9.32 0.19 -51.70
N GLN A 97 -8.56 0.86 -52.55
CA GLN A 97 -7.14 0.61 -52.79
C GLN A 97 -6.28 1.26 -51.72
N LEU A 98 -5.07 0.72 -51.55
CA LEU A 98 -3.97 1.45 -50.93
C LEU A 98 -3.70 2.74 -51.69
N VAL A 99 -3.42 3.82 -50.94
CA VAL A 99 -2.54 4.89 -51.40
C VAL A 99 -1.37 4.91 -50.44
N ALA A 100 -0.21 4.51 -50.93
CA ALA A 100 1.05 4.75 -50.25
C ALA A 100 1.58 6.12 -50.67
N SER A 101 2.07 6.91 -49.72
CA SER A 101 3.03 7.98 -50.00
C SER A 101 4.35 7.64 -49.32
N ARG A 102 5.37 7.37 -50.14
CA ARG A 102 6.76 7.34 -49.68
C ARG A 102 7.27 8.77 -49.55
N HIS A 103 8.14 9.01 -48.59
CA HIS A 103 9.28 9.89 -48.80
C HIS A 103 10.53 9.23 -48.21
N ASP A 104 11.33 8.67 -49.12
CA ASP A 104 12.77 8.55 -48.98
C ASP A 104 13.37 10.00 -48.95
N GLU A 105 14.60 10.31 -48.50
CA GLU A 105 15.80 9.49 -48.32
C GLU A 105 16.89 10.27 -47.49
N ALA A 106 17.92 9.54 -47.02
CA ALA A 106 19.28 10.00 -46.62
C ALA A 106 19.47 11.01 -45.44
N GLY A 107 20.51 10.88 -44.59
CA GLY A 107 21.47 9.79 -44.41
C GLY A 107 22.82 10.23 -43.80
N SER A 108 23.43 9.38 -42.95
CA SER A 108 24.86 9.39 -42.55
C SER A 108 25.34 10.61 -41.70
N GLU A 109 26.37 10.58 -40.84
CA GLU A 109 27.23 9.49 -40.32
C GLU A 109 28.08 9.98 -39.11
N HIS A 110 28.83 9.06 -38.48
CA HIS A 110 30.01 9.29 -37.61
C HIS A 110 29.85 9.82 -36.15
N ALA A 111 30.48 9.07 -35.23
CA ALA A 111 30.97 9.46 -33.89
C ALA A 111 32.52 9.73 -34.01
N PRO A 112 33.33 10.08 -32.96
CA PRO A 112 33.09 9.94 -31.51
C PRO A 112 33.71 11.01 -30.55
N ALA A 113 33.54 10.73 -29.25
CA ALA A 113 34.46 11.03 -28.11
C ALA A 113 34.52 12.42 -27.42
N ASP A 114 34.50 12.34 -26.09
CA ASP A 114 35.06 13.21 -25.04
C ASP A 114 35.09 14.75 -25.18
N GLN A 115 34.47 15.43 -24.21
CA GLN A 115 35.24 16.18 -23.19
C GLN A 115 34.40 16.62 -21.98
N HIS A 116 35.05 16.64 -20.81
CA HIS A 116 34.53 17.25 -19.58
C HIS A 116 34.32 18.76 -19.74
N LYS A 117 33.18 19.27 -19.24
CA LYS A 117 33.10 20.62 -18.66
C LYS A 117 32.09 20.66 -17.52
N CYS A 118 32.56 21.10 -16.35
CA CYS A 118 31.70 21.62 -15.29
C CYS A 118 31.36 23.07 -15.64
N GLU A 119 30.10 23.48 -15.60
CA GLU A 119 29.77 24.90 -15.53
C GLU A 119 28.42 25.12 -14.81
N HIS A 120 28.51 25.93 -13.76
CA HIS A 120 27.52 26.70 -13.01
C HIS A 120 26.02 26.42 -13.12
N ILE A 121 25.43 26.17 -11.94
CA ILE A 121 23.99 26.27 -11.66
C ILE A 121 23.53 27.70 -11.93
N ALA A 122 22.63 27.88 -12.91
CA ALA A 122 21.89 29.12 -13.11
C ALA A 122 20.57 29.09 -12.31
N THR A 123 20.39 30.06 -11.42
CA THR A 123 19.12 30.30 -10.72
C THR A 123 18.07 30.81 -11.70
N VAL A 124 17.06 29.98 -12.01
CA VAL A 124 15.90 30.41 -12.81
C VAL A 124 14.88 31.09 -11.90
N SER A 125 14.76 32.42 -12.03
CA SER A 125 13.66 33.18 -11.46
C SER A 125 12.39 32.94 -12.28
N LEU A 126 11.26 32.66 -11.64
CA LEU A 126 9.97 32.46 -12.29
C LEU A 126 9.03 33.63 -11.99
N GLU A 127 9.06 34.64 -12.86
CA GLU A 127 8.03 35.69 -12.93
C GLU A 127 7.32 35.67 -14.28
N GLY A 128 5.99 35.77 -14.24
CA GLY A 128 5.20 36.37 -15.32
C GLY A 128 4.81 35.51 -16.53
N ALA A 129 3.64 34.85 -16.45
CA ALA A 129 2.79 34.64 -17.63
C ALA A 129 1.30 34.56 -17.21
N LEU A 130 0.60 35.69 -17.30
CA LEU A 130 -0.87 35.75 -17.18
C LEU A 130 -1.49 35.52 -18.56
N ALA A 131 -2.28 34.46 -18.71
CA ALA A 131 -3.28 34.33 -19.76
C ALA A 131 -4.51 33.63 -19.21
N LYS A 132 -5.69 34.24 -19.37
CA LYS A 132 -6.98 33.62 -19.09
C LYS A 132 -7.49 32.99 -20.38
N ASP A 133 -8.05 31.78 -20.30
CA ASP A 133 -9.39 31.52 -20.83
C ASP A 133 -9.96 30.20 -20.25
N PRO A 134 -11.29 30.02 -20.24
CA PRO A 134 -11.95 28.96 -19.47
C PRO A 134 -12.29 27.72 -20.31
N VAL A 135 -12.48 26.56 -19.67
CA VAL A 135 -13.57 25.59 -19.95
C VAL A 135 -13.61 24.39 -18.97
N SER A 136 -14.84 23.96 -18.64
CA SER A 136 -15.27 22.70 -18.01
C SER A 136 -14.53 22.13 -16.78
N THR A 137 -15.03 22.47 -15.59
CA THR A 137 -14.82 21.66 -14.36
C THR A 137 -15.85 20.53 -14.25
N GLY A 138 -15.41 19.28 -14.36
CA GLY A 138 -16.19 18.13 -13.89
C GLY A 138 -16.12 18.03 -12.37
N VAL A 139 -17.26 18.21 -11.68
CA VAL A 139 -17.32 18.32 -10.21
C VAL A 139 -17.43 16.93 -9.57
N TYR A 140 -16.43 16.53 -8.79
CA TYR A 140 -16.60 15.55 -7.72
C TYR A 140 -16.98 16.29 -6.43
N ALA A 141 -18.21 16.10 -5.96
CA ALA A 141 -18.71 16.74 -4.76
C ALA A 141 -18.12 16.08 -3.49
N ALA A 142 -17.19 16.76 -2.84
CA ALA A 142 -16.82 16.47 -1.45
C ALA A 142 -17.78 17.25 -0.53
N VAL A 143 -18.53 16.54 0.31
CA VAL A 143 -19.46 17.16 1.27
C VAL A 143 -18.69 17.74 2.46
N GLN A 144 -18.40 19.04 2.42
CA GLN A 144 -18.12 19.87 3.59
C GLN A 144 -18.78 21.24 3.40
N ASP A 145 -19.71 21.56 4.28
CA ASP A 145 -20.43 22.85 4.36
C ASP A 145 -19.79 23.69 5.48
N PRO A 146 -19.16 24.85 5.18
CA PRO A 146 -18.39 25.60 6.17
C PRO A 146 -18.95 27.01 6.44
N GLU A 147 -20.27 27.22 6.54
CA GLU A 147 -20.82 28.56 6.81
C GLU A 147 -21.94 28.61 7.86
N ARG A 148 -21.57 28.86 9.14
CA ARG A 148 -22.34 29.65 10.12
C ARG A 148 -21.61 29.81 11.45
N PHE A 149 -21.01 30.98 11.69
CA PHE A 149 -20.98 31.66 12.99
C PHE A 149 -20.51 33.11 12.81
N THR A 150 -21.40 33.97 12.32
CA THR A 150 -21.19 35.42 12.35
C THR A 150 -21.58 35.97 13.72
N SER A 151 -20.67 36.75 14.32
CA SER A 151 -20.88 37.50 15.54
C SER A 151 -21.99 38.55 15.42
N THR A 152 -22.82 38.69 16.46
CA THR A 152 -23.53 39.94 16.76
C THR A 152 -23.36 40.30 18.22
N GLU A 153 -22.74 41.46 18.46
CA GLU A 153 -22.73 42.10 19.77
C GLU A 153 -24.13 42.68 20.05
N HIS A 154 -24.61 42.56 21.29
CA HIS A 154 -25.62 43.50 21.80
C HIS A 154 -25.44 43.80 23.29
N THR A 155 -24.82 44.95 23.53
CA THR A 155 -25.18 45.97 24.54
C THR A 155 -26.03 45.54 25.76
N GLN A 156 -25.43 45.73 26.94
CA GLN A 156 -26.03 45.60 28.26
C GLN A 156 -27.30 46.47 28.44
N ARG A 157 -28.37 45.90 29.01
CA ARG A 157 -29.34 46.59 29.89
C ARG A 157 -29.91 45.60 30.91
N ALA A 158 -29.81 45.92 32.19
CA ALA A 158 -30.49 45.19 33.27
C ALA A 158 -31.96 45.65 33.41
N PRO A 159 -32.85 44.77 33.88
CA PRO A 159 -33.62 45.17 35.06
C PRO A 159 -33.92 44.06 36.09
N ALA A 160 -34.05 44.50 37.34
CA ALA A 160 -34.89 44.01 38.45
C ALA A 160 -35.12 42.49 38.68
N SER A 161 -34.74 42.03 39.88
CA SER A 161 -35.18 40.77 40.48
C SER A 161 -36.67 40.80 40.88
N PRO A 162 -37.34 39.64 40.87
CA PRO A 162 -38.32 39.32 41.91
C PRO A 162 -38.03 38.01 42.66
N SER A 163 -38.64 37.94 43.84
CA SER A 163 -38.49 36.93 44.89
C SER A 163 -38.82 35.48 44.50
N GLY A 164 -37.95 34.57 44.97
CA GLY A 164 -38.34 33.36 45.74
C GLY A 164 -39.38 32.39 45.17
N THR A 165 -38.92 31.27 44.63
CA THR A 165 -39.60 29.96 44.80
C THR A 165 -38.58 28.84 45.01
N SER A 166 -38.89 27.92 45.94
CA SER A 166 -38.09 26.71 46.17
C SER A 166 -38.19 25.77 44.96
N ARG A 167 -37.06 25.44 44.32
CA ARG A 167 -36.98 24.40 43.30
C ARG A 167 -35.97 23.32 43.69
N LYS A 168 -36.45 22.07 43.63
CA LYS A 168 -35.71 20.86 44.01
C LYS A 168 -34.46 20.71 43.13
N ARG A 169 -33.32 20.33 43.73
CA ARG A 169 -32.10 19.98 42.99
C ARG A 169 -32.39 18.79 42.05
N PRO A 170 -32.06 18.86 40.75
CA PRO A 170 -32.06 17.68 39.89
C PRO A 170 -30.92 16.75 40.32
N ARG A 171 -31.27 15.54 40.76
CA ARG A 171 -30.30 14.43 40.90
C ARG A 171 -30.00 13.91 39.50
N ASN A 172 -28.96 14.47 38.86
CA ASN A 172 -28.14 13.88 37.77
C ASN A 172 -27.22 14.97 37.17
N MET A 173 -26.39 15.59 38.00
CA MET A 173 -25.20 16.29 37.50
C MET A 173 -24.02 15.33 37.56
N THR A 174 -23.48 14.97 36.40
CA THR A 174 -22.10 14.46 36.30
C THR A 174 -21.18 15.45 37.03
N PRO A 175 -20.24 15.00 37.87
CA PRO A 175 -19.39 15.91 38.63
C PRO A 175 -18.69 16.88 37.68
N TYR A 176 -18.82 18.19 37.94
CA TYR A 176 -18.09 19.23 37.25
C TYR A 176 -16.59 18.98 37.47
N ARG A 177 -15.94 18.37 36.48
CA ARG A 177 -14.49 18.19 36.47
C ARG A 177 -13.92 19.61 36.36
N PRO A 178 -13.19 20.11 37.37
CA PRO A 178 -12.68 21.47 37.30
C PRO A 178 -11.79 21.60 36.07
N VAL A 179 -12.02 22.64 35.26
CA VAL A 179 -11.13 23.02 34.17
C VAL A 179 -9.74 23.19 34.79
N ARG A 180 -8.78 22.35 34.38
CA ARG A 180 -7.40 22.45 34.87
C ARG A 180 -6.89 23.84 34.52
N SER A 181 -6.36 24.56 35.50
CA SER A 181 -5.97 25.97 35.35
C SER A 181 -4.84 26.18 34.33
N GLU A 182 -4.06 25.13 34.06
CA GLU A 182 -3.22 25.00 32.87
C GLU A 182 -3.36 23.59 32.30
N VAL A 183 -3.27 23.45 30.98
CA VAL A 183 -3.28 22.14 30.31
C VAL A 183 -1.89 21.54 30.37
N ASP A 184 -1.75 20.41 31.06
CA ASP A 184 -0.51 19.64 31.08
C ASP A 184 -0.36 18.86 29.75
N TYR A 185 0.30 19.50 28.77
CA TYR A 185 0.63 18.88 27.49
C TYR A 185 1.61 17.71 27.62
N ARG A 186 2.39 17.65 28.71
CA ARG A 186 3.29 16.52 28.97
C ARG A 186 2.48 15.29 29.35
N ALA A 187 1.56 15.40 30.32
CA ALA A 187 0.64 14.33 30.69
C ALA A 187 -0.29 13.91 29.53
N LEU A 188 -0.76 14.85 28.71
CA LEU A 188 -1.52 14.53 27.49
C LEU A 188 -0.71 13.63 26.53
N VAL A 189 0.55 13.96 26.30
CA VAL A 189 1.42 13.22 25.37
C VAL A 189 1.96 11.92 25.99
N ASP A 190 2.28 11.92 27.28
CA ASP A 190 2.90 10.78 27.96
C ASP A 190 1.87 9.72 28.41
N ASP A 191 0.69 10.12 28.91
CA ASP A 191 -0.32 9.23 29.50
C ASP A 191 -1.59 9.06 28.64
N GLU A 192 -2.25 10.15 28.27
CA GLU A 192 -3.60 10.10 27.67
C GLU A 192 -3.57 9.72 26.19
N LEU A 193 -2.64 10.28 25.40
CA LEU A 193 -2.48 9.97 23.98
C LEU A 193 -2.26 8.46 23.73
N PRO A 194 -1.36 7.73 24.44
CA PRO A 194 -1.29 6.28 24.33
C PRO A 194 -2.59 5.55 24.69
N ARG A 195 -3.37 6.09 25.63
CA ARG A 195 -4.66 5.52 26.03
C ARG A 195 -5.71 5.65 24.92
N ILE A 196 -5.79 6.82 24.29
CA ILE A 196 -6.67 7.12 23.14
C ILE A 196 -6.26 6.26 21.94
N VAL A 197 -4.99 6.31 21.53
CA VAL A 197 -4.41 5.51 20.42
C VAL A 197 -4.74 4.03 20.58
N LYS A 198 -4.52 3.47 21.79
CA LYS A 198 -4.84 2.06 22.09
C LYS A 198 -6.34 1.79 22.04
N GLY A 199 -7.17 2.68 22.57
CA GLY A 199 -8.64 2.57 22.51
C GLY A 199 -9.18 2.57 21.07
N LEU A 200 -8.55 3.33 20.18
CA LEU A 200 -8.87 3.40 18.77
C LEU A 200 -8.29 2.22 17.95
N GLY A 201 -7.49 1.35 18.55
CA GLY A 201 -6.83 0.23 17.84
C GLY A 201 -5.77 0.69 16.83
N LEU A 202 -5.11 1.80 17.12
CA LEU A 202 -3.97 2.31 16.36
C LEU A 202 -2.65 1.72 16.90
N GLY A 203 -1.63 1.67 16.04
CA GLY A 203 -0.31 1.11 16.34
C GLY A 203 0.64 2.14 17.00
N PRO A 204 1.96 1.94 16.88
CA PRO A 204 2.95 2.92 17.33
C PRO A 204 2.63 4.34 16.85
N THR A 205 2.79 5.28 17.78
CA THR A 205 2.50 6.70 17.61
C THR A 205 3.68 7.52 18.10
N ALA A 206 3.99 8.59 17.39
CA ALA A 206 5.01 9.57 17.74
C ALA A 206 4.43 10.99 17.68
N VAL A 207 5.06 11.93 18.39
CA VAL A 207 4.71 13.36 18.35
C VAL A 207 5.93 14.14 17.88
N LEU A 208 5.75 14.94 16.84
CA LEU A 208 6.73 15.88 16.32
C LEU A 208 6.26 17.31 16.66
N ALA A 209 6.91 17.95 17.63
CA ALA A 209 6.79 19.39 17.80
C ALA A 209 7.47 20.10 16.61
N LEU A 210 6.85 21.17 16.12
CA LEU A 210 7.35 21.98 15.01
C LEU A 210 8.05 23.24 15.52
N ASP A 211 9.02 23.74 14.76
CA ASP A 211 9.52 25.11 14.93
C ASP A 211 8.40 26.09 14.57
N PRO A 212 7.95 26.98 15.48
CA PRO A 212 6.91 27.97 15.17
C PRO A 212 7.33 29.01 14.12
N GLN A 213 8.63 29.18 13.86
CA GLN A 213 9.13 30.08 12.82
C GLN A 213 9.15 29.40 11.44
N HIS A 214 9.43 28.09 11.39
CA HIS A 214 9.53 27.31 10.16
C HIS A 214 8.78 25.96 10.26
N PRO A 215 7.44 25.97 10.45
CA PRO A 215 6.64 24.76 10.63
C PRO A 215 6.48 24.00 9.30
N GLY A 216 7.46 23.16 8.98
CA GLY A 216 7.50 22.37 7.75
C GLY A 216 8.38 21.12 7.87
N PRO A 217 8.61 20.39 6.78
CA PRO A 217 9.62 19.33 6.73
C PRO A 217 11.04 19.92 6.78
N THR A 218 12.04 19.06 7.00
CA THR A 218 13.46 19.46 6.97
C THR A 218 13.88 19.92 5.58
N GLU A 219 14.89 20.80 5.48
CA GLU A 219 15.44 21.24 4.19
C GLU A 219 15.89 20.07 3.31
N GLN A 220 16.41 18.98 3.90
CA GLN A 220 16.76 17.77 3.17
C GLN A 220 15.53 17.16 2.47
N ALA A 221 14.38 17.10 3.13
CA ALA A 221 13.14 16.57 2.56
C ALA A 221 12.47 17.52 1.57
N LYS A 222 12.54 18.85 1.81
CA LYS A 222 12.12 19.86 0.83
C LYS A 222 12.89 19.69 -0.47
N ASN A 223 14.22 19.65 -0.39
CA ASN A 223 15.10 19.47 -1.55
C ASN A 223 14.86 18.13 -2.25
N ALA A 224 14.72 17.03 -1.51
CA ALA A 224 14.44 15.71 -2.10
C ALA A 224 13.10 15.69 -2.86
N TYR A 225 12.04 16.26 -2.31
CA TYR A 225 10.73 16.35 -2.96
C TYR A 225 10.78 17.24 -4.20
N LEU A 226 11.40 18.43 -4.12
CA LEU A 226 11.56 19.33 -5.26
C LEU A 226 12.40 18.70 -6.38
N SER A 227 13.53 18.07 -6.07
CA SER A 227 14.35 17.36 -7.07
C SER A 227 13.58 16.21 -7.73
N TRP A 228 12.77 15.48 -6.97
CA TRP A 228 11.91 14.40 -7.50
C TRP A 228 10.81 14.93 -8.43
N LEU A 229 10.24 16.10 -8.14
CA LEU A 229 9.33 16.79 -9.06
C LEU A 229 10.06 17.26 -10.33
N THR A 230 11.21 17.93 -10.20
CA THR A 230 12.02 18.41 -11.33
C THR A 230 12.48 17.28 -12.25
N ALA A 231 12.76 16.09 -11.72
CA ALA A 231 13.11 14.90 -12.50
C ALA A 231 11.92 14.27 -13.26
N GLY A 232 10.69 14.80 -13.10
CA GLY A 232 9.48 14.23 -13.70
C GLY A 232 9.07 12.87 -13.12
N TYR A 233 9.65 12.47 -11.98
CA TYR A 233 9.43 11.14 -11.38
C TYR A 233 8.04 10.96 -10.77
N HIS A 234 7.19 11.99 -10.77
CA HIS A 234 5.78 11.90 -10.41
C HIS A 234 4.89 11.36 -11.54
N GLY A 235 5.36 11.31 -12.79
CA GLY A 235 4.52 10.93 -13.93
C GLY A 235 3.26 11.78 -14.02
N SER A 236 2.11 11.16 -14.34
CA SER A 236 0.81 11.83 -14.48
C SER A 236 0.18 12.28 -13.16
N MET A 237 0.89 12.23 -12.02
CA MET A 237 0.39 12.72 -10.73
C MET A 237 0.52 14.24 -10.61
N GLU A 238 -0.02 14.98 -11.58
CA GLU A 238 0.05 16.46 -11.69
C GLU A 238 -0.40 17.19 -10.43
N TYR A 239 -1.31 16.59 -9.65
CA TYR A 239 -1.74 17.12 -8.36
C TYR A 239 -0.59 17.29 -7.35
N MET A 240 0.52 16.54 -7.51
CA MET A 240 1.75 16.67 -6.72
C MET A 240 2.65 17.83 -7.17
N ALA A 241 2.53 18.28 -8.42
CA ALA A 241 3.34 19.36 -9.00
C ALA A 241 2.65 20.73 -8.93
N ARG A 242 1.34 20.79 -8.62
CA ARG A 242 0.62 22.08 -8.46
C ARG A 242 1.25 22.95 -7.38
N THR A 243 1.38 24.24 -7.67
CA THR A 243 1.93 25.25 -6.74
C THR A 243 1.26 25.22 -5.37
N ASP A 244 -0.07 25.10 -5.30
CA ASP A 244 -0.81 25.06 -4.03
C ASP A 244 -0.52 23.79 -3.19
N ARG A 245 -0.20 22.67 -3.85
CA ARG A 245 0.19 21.42 -3.19
C ARG A 245 1.61 21.53 -2.67
N ILE A 246 2.53 22.04 -3.48
CA ILE A 246 3.94 22.25 -3.12
C ILE A 246 4.02 23.18 -1.90
N GLN A 247 3.37 24.34 -1.92
CA GLN A 247 3.42 25.29 -0.80
C GLN A 247 2.94 24.67 0.52
N ARG A 248 1.86 23.87 0.50
CA ARG A 248 1.39 23.13 1.69
C ARG A 248 2.33 22.02 2.15
N ALA A 249 3.00 21.33 1.22
CA ALA A 249 3.98 20.30 1.55
C ALA A 249 5.29 20.87 2.13
N LEU A 250 5.66 22.10 1.76
CA LEU A 250 6.86 22.78 2.25
C LEU A 250 6.62 23.63 3.51
N ASN A 251 5.38 24.07 3.75
CA ASN A 251 4.98 24.89 4.91
C ASN A 251 3.58 24.48 5.41
N TYR A 252 3.52 23.91 6.61
CA TYR A 252 2.29 23.39 7.20
C TYR A 252 1.34 24.49 7.74
N GLU A 253 1.77 25.75 7.88
CA GLU A 253 0.85 26.88 8.16
C GLU A 253 -0.18 27.06 7.04
N GLN A 254 0.21 26.76 5.79
CA GLN A 254 -0.70 26.74 4.64
C GLN A 254 -1.73 25.61 4.71
N ILE A 255 -1.54 24.65 5.62
CA ILE A 255 -2.49 23.58 5.93
C ILE A 255 -3.33 23.96 7.15
N LEU A 256 -2.69 24.38 8.25
CA LEU A 256 -3.34 24.74 9.50
C LEU A 256 -2.60 25.96 10.09
N PRO A 257 -3.20 27.16 10.06
CA PRO A 257 -2.59 28.34 10.68
C PRO A 257 -2.35 28.14 12.18
N GLY A 258 -1.18 28.55 12.65
CA GLY A 258 -0.73 28.35 14.03
C GLY A 258 -0.43 26.90 14.39
N VAL A 259 0.00 26.05 13.45
CA VAL A 259 0.33 24.64 13.71
C VAL A 259 1.60 24.51 14.55
N ARG A 260 1.53 23.72 15.62
CA ARG A 260 2.61 23.60 16.62
C ARG A 260 3.14 22.18 16.78
N ALA A 261 2.35 21.17 16.44
CA ALA A 261 2.78 19.78 16.48
C ALA A 261 2.04 18.91 15.45
N ILE A 262 2.63 17.76 15.14
CA ILE A 262 2.02 16.69 14.37
C ILE A 262 2.08 15.40 15.20
N VAL A 263 0.92 14.78 15.43
CA VAL A 263 0.83 13.41 15.94
C VAL A 263 0.83 12.49 14.73
N VAL A 264 1.81 11.58 14.63
CA VAL A 264 1.91 10.57 13.57
C VAL A 264 1.62 9.21 14.17
N THR A 265 0.65 8.49 13.62
CA THR A 265 0.24 7.17 14.08
C THR A 265 0.24 6.15 12.94
N THR A 266 0.04 4.89 13.28
CA THR A 266 0.08 3.78 12.32
C THR A 266 -1.18 2.92 12.38
N LEU A 267 -1.54 2.30 11.25
CA LEU A 267 -2.53 1.23 11.21
C LEU A 267 -1.93 0.02 10.47
N PHE A 268 -1.70 -1.07 11.19
CA PHE A 268 -0.97 -2.23 10.68
C PHE A 268 -1.78 -3.02 9.64
N TYR A 269 -1.13 -3.48 8.57
CA TYR A 269 -1.75 -4.26 7.49
C TYR A 269 -0.89 -5.44 6.97
N TRP A 270 0.34 -5.65 7.43
CA TRP A 270 1.16 -6.73 6.88
C TRP A 270 0.58 -8.11 7.23
N PRO A 271 0.37 -9.02 6.27
CA PRO A 271 -0.20 -10.35 6.56
C PRO A 271 0.84 -11.35 7.12
N GLY A 272 2.02 -10.87 7.55
CA GLY A 272 3.16 -11.71 7.88
C GLY A 272 3.87 -12.25 6.63
N LYS A 273 4.91 -13.06 6.83
CA LYS A 273 5.63 -13.71 5.72
C LYS A 273 4.82 -14.88 5.18
N SER A 274 4.20 -15.63 6.08
CA SER A 274 3.36 -16.80 5.80
C SER A 274 2.01 -16.45 5.15
N GLY A 275 1.54 -15.20 5.25
CA GLY A 275 0.27 -14.76 4.65
C GLY A 275 0.32 -14.47 3.15
N PHE A 276 1.51 -14.38 2.55
CA PHE A 276 1.66 -14.34 1.09
C PHE A 276 1.65 -15.76 0.52
N THR A 277 0.81 -15.96 -0.49
CA THR A 277 0.85 -17.15 -1.34
C THR A 277 2.12 -17.15 -2.19
N ALA A 278 2.53 -18.33 -2.65
CA ALA A 278 3.55 -18.43 -3.68
C ALA A 278 3.02 -17.77 -4.99
N PRO A 279 3.89 -17.19 -5.84
CA PRO A 279 3.45 -16.65 -7.12
C PRO A 279 2.67 -17.70 -7.94
N ALA A 280 1.62 -17.26 -8.63
CA ALA A 280 0.82 -18.13 -9.50
C ALA A 280 1.74 -18.88 -10.48
N ASP A 281 1.71 -20.21 -10.38
CA ASP A 281 2.47 -21.12 -11.21
C ASP A 281 1.65 -21.63 -12.39
N ALA A 282 2.22 -22.53 -13.19
CA ALA A 282 1.50 -23.16 -14.29
C ALA A 282 0.29 -24.02 -13.86
N ALA A 283 0.15 -24.34 -12.56
CA ALA A 283 -0.98 -25.09 -12.02
C ALA A 283 -2.16 -24.17 -11.61
N THR A 284 -1.94 -22.86 -11.51
CA THR A 284 -2.97 -21.85 -11.15
C THR A 284 -3.10 -20.72 -12.19
N PRO A 285 -3.29 -21.04 -13.49
CA PRO A 285 -3.39 -20.03 -14.54
C PRO A 285 -4.64 -19.15 -14.38
N ASN A 286 -4.63 -18.00 -15.07
CA ASN A 286 -5.68 -16.97 -15.02
C ASN A 286 -5.90 -16.32 -13.63
N ARG A 287 -4.94 -16.42 -12.70
CA ARG A 287 -5.02 -15.73 -11.40
C ARG A 287 -4.26 -14.41 -11.42
N GLY A 288 -4.94 -13.34 -10.99
CA GLY A 288 -4.32 -12.04 -10.77
C GLY A 288 -3.57 -12.01 -9.44
N THR A 289 -2.97 -10.86 -9.14
CA THR A 289 -2.37 -10.60 -7.82
C THR A 289 -2.69 -9.17 -7.41
N VAL A 290 -3.34 -9.02 -6.25
CA VAL A 290 -3.68 -7.74 -5.63
C VAL A 290 -2.71 -7.50 -4.47
N SER A 291 -2.22 -6.27 -4.34
CA SER A 291 -1.31 -5.88 -3.27
C SER A 291 -1.99 -5.92 -1.89
N CYS A 292 -1.25 -6.36 -0.87
CA CYS A 292 -1.84 -6.74 0.42
C CYS A 292 -2.53 -5.60 1.18
N TYR A 293 -2.13 -4.35 0.94
CA TYR A 293 -2.80 -3.18 1.51
C TYR A 293 -4.26 -3.01 1.03
N ALA A 294 -4.63 -3.63 -0.10
CA ALA A 294 -5.96 -3.54 -0.71
C ALA A 294 -6.83 -4.79 -0.51
N TRP A 295 -6.40 -5.75 0.32
CA TRP A 295 -7.13 -7.00 0.61
C TRP A 295 -8.37 -6.86 1.49
N GLY A 296 -8.70 -5.64 1.93
CA GLY A 296 -9.75 -5.37 2.92
C GLY A 296 -10.48 -4.08 2.65
N GLN A 297 -11.10 -3.55 3.70
CA GLN A 297 -11.80 -2.28 3.64
C GLN A 297 -10.85 -1.13 3.32
N ASP A 298 -11.37 -0.12 2.62
CA ASP A 298 -10.62 1.06 2.25
C ASP A 298 -10.06 1.81 3.48
N TYR A 299 -8.73 1.77 3.61
CA TYR A 299 -8.01 2.32 4.75
C TYR A 299 -8.23 3.83 4.92
N HIS A 300 -8.52 4.57 3.84
CA HIS A 300 -8.88 6.00 3.93
C HIS A 300 -10.10 6.22 4.83
N ARG A 301 -11.11 5.36 4.74
CA ARG A 301 -12.32 5.44 5.57
C ARG A 301 -12.00 5.01 7.01
N THR A 302 -11.38 3.85 7.19
CA THR A 302 -11.15 3.27 8.51
C THR A 302 -10.14 4.07 9.34
N LEU A 303 -9.01 4.46 8.74
CA LEU A 303 -8.01 5.29 9.41
C LEU A 303 -8.51 6.74 9.54
N GLY A 304 -9.17 7.30 8.52
CA GLY A 304 -9.73 8.65 8.59
C GLY A 304 -10.75 8.83 9.72
N GLN A 305 -11.61 7.84 9.97
CA GLN A 305 -12.52 7.84 11.13
C GLN A 305 -11.76 7.79 12.47
N LYS A 306 -10.72 6.96 12.57
CA LYS A 306 -9.88 6.87 13.78
C LYS A 306 -9.10 8.15 14.04
N LEU A 307 -8.52 8.78 13.02
CA LEU A 307 -7.81 10.05 13.16
C LEU A 307 -8.75 11.20 13.53
N LYS A 308 -9.98 11.20 13.00
CA LYS A 308 -11.02 12.16 13.42
C LYS A 308 -11.28 12.03 14.93
N GLN A 309 -11.54 10.81 15.41
CA GLN A 309 -11.78 10.55 16.84
C GLN A 309 -10.55 10.90 17.70
N LEU A 310 -9.33 10.57 17.22
CA LEU A 310 -8.08 10.94 17.88
C LEU A 310 -7.93 12.45 18.03
N ALA A 311 -8.23 13.23 16.97
CA ALA A 311 -8.23 14.68 17.03
C ALA A 311 -9.29 15.21 18.00
N GLU A 312 -10.53 14.72 17.90
CA GLU A 312 -11.65 15.09 18.78
C GLU A 312 -11.33 14.84 20.27
N GLU A 313 -10.74 13.69 20.63
CA GLU A 313 -10.36 13.41 22.02
C GLU A 313 -9.17 14.26 22.51
N ILE A 314 -8.17 14.51 21.66
CA ILE A 314 -7.05 15.42 21.98
C ILE A 314 -7.56 16.85 22.23
N HIS A 315 -8.42 17.38 21.37
CA HIS A 315 -8.96 18.73 21.50
C HIS A 315 -10.03 18.84 22.60
N ALA A 316 -10.75 17.76 22.92
CA ALA A 316 -11.62 17.72 24.10
C ALA A 316 -10.85 17.79 25.43
N TYR A 317 -9.59 17.29 25.46
CA TYR A 317 -8.73 17.39 26.63
C TYR A 317 -8.09 18.77 26.80
N ALA A 318 -7.65 19.38 25.70
CA ALA A 318 -6.72 20.51 25.70
C ALA A 318 -7.21 21.79 25.01
N GLY A 319 -8.39 21.76 24.38
CA GLY A 319 -8.81 22.80 23.43
C GLY A 319 -8.01 22.75 22.12
N GLY A 320 -7.89 23.90 21.46
CA GLY A 320 -7.15 24.03 20.21
C GLY A 320 -7.92 23.60 18.96
N GLN A 321 -7.20 23.49 17.84
CA GLN A 321 -7.72 23.12 16.53
C GLN A 321 -6.75 22.14 15.85
N GLY A 322 -7.23 21.39 14.87
CA GLY A 322 -6.38 20.51 14.07
C GLY A 322 -6.98 20.08 12.74
N ARG A 323 -6.16 19.41 11.95
CA ARG A 323 -6.53 18.77 10.68
C ARG A 323 -5.87 17.40 10.63
N TYR A 324 -6.55 16.41 10.07
CA TYR A 324 -6.02 15.06 9.93
C TYR A 324 -5.94 14.63 8.47
N TYR A 325 -4.99 13.74 8.15
CA TYR A 325 -4.75 13.24 6.80
C TYR A 325 -4.43 11.75 6.78
N VAL A 326 -4.75 11.13 5.64
CA VAL A 326 -4.42 9.74 5.25
C VAL A 326 -4.23 9.75 3.73
N ASP A 327 -2.99 9.59 3.23
CA ASP A 327 -2.53 9.50 1.80
C ASP A 327 -2.82 10.75 0.93
N THR A 328 -4.06 11.22 1.00
CA THR A 328 -4.62 12.38 0.32
C THR A 328 -4.05 13.74 0.76
N GLY A 329 -3.30 13.79 1.87
CA GLY A 329 -2.75 15.01 2.46
C GLY A 329 -1.56 15.61 1.73
N ALA A 330 -1.40 16.93 1.81
CA ALA A 330 -0.23 17.63 1.28
C ALA A 330 0.97 17.51 2.24
N LEU A 331 1.30 16.27 2.64
CA LEU A 331 2.29 15.97 3.66
C LEU A 331 3.34 15.00 3.12
N LEU A 332 4.58 15.16 3.56
CA LEU A 332 5.65 14.19 3.31
C LEU A 332 5.64 13.11 4.39
N GLU A 333 4.50 12.42 4.55
CA GLU A 333 4.14 11.50 5.66
C GLU A 333 5.31 10.64 6.16
N ARG A 334 6.01 9.95 5.25
CA ARG A 334 7.13 9.06 5.57
C ARG A 334 8.34 9.79 6.19
N HIS A 335 8.61 11.02 5.73
CA HIS A 335 9.63 11.88 6.32
C HIS A 335 9.17 12.47 7.67
N ILE A 336 7.88 12.78 7.83
CA ILE A 336 7.34 13.21 9.13
C ILE A 336 7.50 12.07 10.15
N GLY A 337 7.19 10.82 9.76
CA GLY A 337 7.42 9.63 10.58
C GLY A 337 8.89 9.40 10.95
N GLU A 338 9.83 9.53 10.01
CA GLU A 338 11.28 9.47 10.31
C GLU A 338 11.71 10.62 11.24
N SER A 339 11.25 11.84 10.99
CA SER A 339 11.51 13.02 11.82
C SER A 339 10.98 12.88 13.25
N ALA A 340 9.80 12.29 13.41
CA ALA A 340 9.16 11.96 14.69
C ALA A 340 9.83 10.76 15.40
N GLY A 341 10.77 10.06 14.74
CA GLY A 341 11.45 8.89 15.31
C GLY A 341 10.63 7.60 15.29
N LEU A 342 9.59 7.52 14.45
CA LEU A 342 8.73 6.34 14.29
C LEU A 342 9.42 5.20 13.50
N GLY A 343 10.52 5.50 12.81
CA GLY A 343 11.28 4.55 12.01
C GLY A 343 12.35 5.23 11.18
N PHE A 344 12.84 4.55 10.14
CA PHE A 344 13.78 5.11 9.16
C PHE A 344 13.26 4.90 7.74
N VAL A 345 13.55 5.80 6.81
CA VAL A 345 13.19 5.63 5.39
C VAL A 345 14.17 4.65 4.74
N GLY A 346 13.65 3.50 4.31
CA GLY A 346 14.40 2.46 3.62
C GLY A 346 14.78 2.84 2.18
N LYS A 347 15.69 2.08 1.57
CA LYS A 347 16.13 2.31 0.17
C LYS A 347 15.00 2.19 -0.86
N ASN A 348 13.90 1.53 -0.51
CA ASN A 348 12.65 1.45 -1.28
C ASN A 348 11.71 2.67 -1.06
N SER A 349 12.17 3.73 -0.38
CA SER A 349 11.41 4.94 -0.06
C SER A 349 10.21 4.74 0.87
N LEU A 350 10.11 3.59 1.56
CA LEU A 350 9.09 3.34 2.59
C LEU A 350 9.64 3.63 3.99
N LEU A 351 8.78 4.06 4.91
CA LEU A 351 9.12 4.12 6.33
C LEU A 351 9.17 2.69 6.88
N ILE A 352 10.24 2.38 7.63
CA ILE A 352 10.45 1.07 8.25
C ILE A 352 10.56 1.25 9.76
N HIS A 353 9.60 0.68 10.50
CA HIS A 353 9.66 0.51 11.95
C HIS A 353 10.52 -0.72 12.29
N PRO A 354 11.57 -0.61 13.12
CA PRO A 354 12.51 -1.72 13.39
C PRO A 354 11.89 -3.01 13.93
N GLN A 355 10.68 -2.95 14.50
CA GLN A 355 9.94 -4.09 15.06
C GLN A 355 8.61 -4.42 14.34
N LEU A 356 8.26 -3.72 13.25
CA LEU A 356 7.01 -3.98 12.50
C LEU A 356 7.22 -4.01 10.97
N GLY A 357 8.44 -3.70 10.49
CA GLY A 357 8.72 -3.61 9.07
C GLY A 357 8.10 -2.36 8.46
N SER A 358 7.47 -2.47 7.30
CA SER A 358 6.86 -1.35 6.55
C SER A 358 5.39 -1.56 6.18
N GLY A 359 4.78 -2.67 6.62
CA GLY A 359 3.39 -2.99 6.27
C GLY A 359 2.38 -2.36 7.24
N PHE A 360 2.37 -1.03 7.29
CA PHE A 360 1.40 -0.23 8.01
C PHE A 360 1.06 1.04 7.21
N PHE A 361 -0.16 1.53 7.36
CA PHE A 361 -0.56 2.86 6.89
C PHE A 361 -0.05 3.91 7.88
N LEU A 362 0.25 5.10 7.35
CA LEU A 362 0.50 6.29 8.15
C LEU A 362 -0.78 7.13 8.25
N GLY A 363 -0.85 7.91 9.31
CA GLY A 363 -1.91 8.89 9.51
C GLY A 363 -1.46 10.00 10.44
N GLU A 364 -1.76 11.23 10.08
CA GLU A 364 -1.29 12.43 10.77
C GLU A 364 -2.46 13.24 11.34
N VAL A 365 -2.25 13.79 12.55
CA VAL A 365 -3.08 14.87 13.11
C VAL A 365 -2.18 16.08 13.33
N LEU A 366 -2.30 17.09 12.47
CA LEU A 366 -1.74 18.42 12.68
C LEU A 366 -2.56 19.13 13.76
N THR A 367 -1.91 19.79 14.70
CA THR A 367 -2.59 20.49 15.80
C THR A 367 -1.92 21.82 16.14
N THR A 368 -2.73 22.80 16.53
CA THR A 368 -2.27 24.09 17.06
C THR A 368 -1.78 23.98 18.52
N LEU A 369 -1.99 22.83 19.16
CA LEU A 369 -1.50 22.57 20.51
C LEU A 369 0.03 22.41 20.55
N PRO A 370 0.74 23.05 21.48
CA PRO A 370 2.20 22.95 21.62
C PRO A 370 2.62 21.64 22.29
N LEU A 371 2.24 20.50 21.70
CA LEU A 371 2.55 19.18 22.22
C LEU A 371 4.06 18.93 22.20
N PRO A 372 4.70 18.53 23.32
CA PRO A 372 6.11 18.21 23.33
C PRO A 372 6.41 16.98 22.46
N SER A 373 7.57 16.97 21.79
CA SER A 373 7.99 15.83 20.98
C SER A 373 8.11 14.55 21.82
N LYS A 374 7.51 13.46 21.34
CA LYS A 374 7.61 12.11 21.92
C LYS A 374 8.05 11.14 20.84
N ARG A 375 9.28 10.65 20.98
CA ARG A 375 9.87 9.63 20.10
C ARG A 375 9.71 8.26 20.76
N PRO A 376 9.26 7.22 20.05
CA PRO A 376 9.40 5.83 20.50
C PRO A 376 10.88 5.51 20.78
N ASP A 377 11.17 4.66 21.78
CA ASP A 377 12.57 4.23 22.03
C ASP A 377 13.01 3.18 20.99
N LEU A 378 13.45 3.69 19.85
CA LEU A 378 14.02 2.95 18.73
C LEU A 378 15.50 3.30 18.53
N SER A 379 16.13 3.94 19.54
CA SER A 379 17.48 4.49 19.44
C SER A 379 18.52 3.42 19.05
N GLY A 380 19.36 3.74 18.06
CA GLY A 380 20.38 2.83 17.52
C GLY A 380 19.86 1.64 16.69
N ARG A 381 18.55 1.53 16.42
CA ARG A 381 17.96 0.39 15.66
C ARG A 381 17.43 0.85 14.31
N GLY A 382 18.02 0.37 13.20
CA GLY A 382 17.47 0.57 11.86
C GLY A 382 18.52 0.78 10.77
N GLY A 383 18.03 0.98 9.55
CA GLY A 383 18.84 1.20 8.36
C GLY A 383 18.88 0.01 7.39
N CYS A 384 19.22 0.29 6.13
CA CYS A 384 19.45 -0.75 5.13
C CYS A 384 20.92 -1.20 5.07
N GLY A 385 21.87 -0.38 5.53
CA GLY A 385 23.31 -0.62 5.37
C GLY A 385 23.67 -0.95 3.92
N ARG A 386 24.45 -2.03 3.73
CA ARG A 386 24.84 -2.55 2.41
C ARG A 386 23.74 -3.34 1.68
N CYS A 387 22.54 -3.49 2.26
CA CYS A 387 21.44 -4.21 1.60
C CYS A 387 21.02 -3.50 0.31
N ARG A 388 20.71 -4.29 -0.73
CA ARG A 388 20.18 -3.83 -2.02
C ARG A 388 19.01 -4.68 -2.54
N LYS A 389 18.45 -5.58 -1.72
CA LYS A 389 17.43 -6.57 -2.13
C LYS A 389 16.24 -5.95 -2.88
N CYS A 390 15.67 -4.86 -2.36
CA CYS A 390 14.55 -4.18 -3.00
C CYS A 390 14.90 -3.60 -4.39
N ARG A 391 16.10 -3.04 -4.56
CA ARG A 391 16.58 -2.54 -5.86
C ARG A 391 16.82 -3.68 -6.84
N THR A 392 17.46 -4.76 -6.40
CA THR A 392 17.73 -5.95 -7.22
C THR A 392 16.47 -6.72 -7.63
N ALA A 393 15.43 -6.73 -6.79
CA ALA A 393 14.19 -7.46 -7.07
C ALA A 393 13.10 -6.63 -7.77
N CYS A 394 13.29 -5.32 -7.95
CA CYS A 394 12.30 -4.46 -8.60
C CYS A 394 12.26 -4.77 -10.11
N PRO A 395 11.18 -5.37 -10.65
CA PRO A 395 11.21 -5.90 -12.02
C PRO A 395 11.44 -4.84 -13.12
N THR A 396 11.05 -3.60 -12.84
CA THR A 396 11.11 -2.46 -13.74
C THR A 396 12.24 -1.47 -13.42
N GLY A 397 13.09 -1.77 -12.44
CA GLY A 397 14.17 -0.87 -12.02
C GLY A 397 13.70 0.49 -11.47
N ALA A 398 12.47 0.59 -10.96
CA ALA A 398 11.87 1.84 -10.51
C ALA A 398 12.60 2.52 -9.34
N ILE A 399 13.31 1.75 -8.49
CA ILE A 399 14.13 2.30 -7.41
C ILE A 399 15.52 2.68 -7.98
N VAL A 400 15.53 3.80 -8.71
CA VAL A 400 16.67 4.30 -9.48
C VAL A 400 17.88 4.56 -8.58
N GLU A 401 17.67 5.13 -7.39
CA GLU A 401 18.70 5.36 -6.38
C GLU A 401 18.20 4.98 -4.98
N ASP A 402 19.09 4.99 -3.99
CA ASP A 402 18.70 4.68 -2.61
C ASP A 402 17.72 5.75 -2.10
N ARG A 403 16.47 5.35 -1.80
CA ARG A 403 15.32 6.19 -1.39
C ARG A 403 14.62 6.96 -2.52
N VAL A 404 15.13 6.91 -3.76
CA VAL A 404 14.53 7.60 -4.92
C VAL A 404 13.81 6.59 -5.82
N VAL A 405 12.53 6.87 -6.10
CA VAL A 405 11.68 6.02 -6.96
C VAL A 405 11.19 6.84 -8.15
N ASP A 406 11.47 6.40 -9.37
CA ASP A 406 10.79 6.90 -10.56
C ASP A 406 9.41 6.24 -10.62
N ALA A 407 8.35 6.98 -10.29
CA ALA A 407 7.00 6.43 -10.23
C ALA A 407 6.56 5.90 -11.61
N ARG A 408 6.99 6.54 -12.71
CA ARG A 408 6.65 6.14 -14.08
C ARG A 408 7.01 4.68 -14.40
N ARG A 409 7.99 4.12 -13.70
CA ARG A 409 8.43 2.72 -13.80
C ARG A 409 7.80 1.82 -12.73
N CYS A 410 7.29 2.38 -11.65
CA CYS A 410 6.80 1.60 -10.50
C CYS A 410 5.50 0.89 -10.84
N ILE A 411 5.45 -0.44 -10.72
CA ILE A 411 4.25 -1.25 -10.99
C ILE A 411 3.03 -0.75 -10.18
N SER A 412 3.23 -0.24 -8.97
CA SER A 412 2.17 0.37 -8.16
C SER A 412 1.55 1.60 -8.84
N TYR A 413 2.38 2.52 -9.36
CA TYR A 413 1.91 3.68 -10.14
C TYR A 413 1.28 3.22 -11.47
N LEU A 414 1.92 2.31 -12.20
CA LEU A 414 1.43 1.81 -13.50
C LEU A 414 0.03 1.19 -13.39
N THR A 415 -0.24 0.45 -12.31
CA THR A 415 -1.53 -0.22 -12.09
C THR A 415 -2.58 0.68 -11.44
N ILE A 416 -2.21 1.78 -10.76
CA ILE A 416 -3.15 2.57 -9.95
C ILE A 416 -3.30 4.03 -10.41
N GLU A 417 -2.18 4.74 -10.61
CA GLU A 417 -2.18 6.19 -10.85
C GLU A 417 -2.15 6.54 -12.34
N LEU A 418 -1.42 5.76 -13.15
CA LEU A 418 -1.40 5.92 -14.60
C LEU A 418 -2.81 5.73 -15.17
N LYS A 419 -3.29 6.72 -15.93
CA LYS A 419 -4.60 6.67 -16.59
C LYS A 419 -4.52 6.01 -17.96
N ASP A 420 -3.46 6.29 -18.69
CA ASP A 420 -3.28 5.95 -20.10
C ASP A 420 -2.76 4.53 -20.31
N ALA A 421 -2.23 4.24 -21.50
CA ALA A 421 -1.62 2.96 -21.82
C ALA A 421 -0.38 2.67 -20.96
N ILE A 422 -0.29 1.45 -20.42
CA ILE A 422 0.92 1.00 -19.74
C ILE A 422 2.02 0.85 -20.80
N PRO A 423 3.21 1.48 -20.69
CA PRO A 423 4.27 1.35 -21.69
C PRO A 423 4.68 -0.11 -21.91
N GLU A 424 4.85 -0.53 -23.17
CA GLU A 424 5.06 -1.95 -23.51
C GLU A 424 6.26 -2.58 -22.81
N GLU A 425 7.33 -1.80 -22.62
CA GLU A 425 8.56 -2.19 -21.92
C GLU A 425 8.33 -2.69 -20.47
N TYR A 426 7.24 -2.26 -19.82
CA TYR A 426 6.90 -2.71 -18.45
C TYR A 426 5.85 -3.82 -18.43
N ARG A 427 5.09 -4.05 -19.52
CA ARG A 427 3.93 -4.97 -19.52
C ARG A 427 4.33 -6.40 -19.14
N GLU A 428 5.46 -6.92 -19.64
CA GLU A 428 5.94 -8.26 -19.26
C GLU A 428 6.41 -8.32 -17.80
N ALA A 429 7.10 -7.28 -17.32
CA ALA A 429 7.67 -7.20 -15.97
C ALA A 429 6.60 -7.04 -14.86
N ILE A 430 5.36 -6.66 -15.20
CA ILE A 430 4.22 -6.61 -14.29
C ILE A 430 3.78 -8.01 -13.82
N GLY A 431 3.97 -9.05 -14.64
CA GLY A 431 3.52 -10.41 -14.32
C GLY A 431 2.00 -10.45 -14.14
N SER A 432 1.54 -11.00 -13.01
CA SER A 432 0.12 -11.11 -12.61
C SER A 432 -0.41 -9.91 -11.80
N LEU A 433 0.42 -8.90 -11.50
CA LEU A 433 0.04 -7.79 -10.61
C LEU A 433 -0.99 -6.88 -11.28
N ILE A 434 -2.24 -6.92 -10.80
CA ILE A 434 -3.35 -6.13 -11.35
C ILE A 434 -3.66 -4.87 -10.54
N TYR A 435 -3.16 -4.77 -9.29
CA TYR A 435 -3.38 -3.61 -8.42
C TYR A 435 -2.30 -3.51 -7.35
N GLY A 436 -1.41 -2.52 -7.46
CA GLY A 436 -0.30 -2.31 -6.53
C GLY A 436 0.85 -3.30 -6.71
N CYS A 437 1.88 -3.21 -5.85
CA CYS A 437 3.05 -4.09 -5.91
C CYS A 437 3.81 -4.14 -4.56
N ASP A 438 3.80 -5.31 -3.90
CA ASP A 438 4.51 -5.52 -2.63
C ASP A 438 5.96 -6.02 -2.78
N ILE A 439 6.48 -6.28 -3.99
CA ILE A 439 7.76 -6.99 -4.19
C ILE A 439 8.91 -6.35 -3.38
N CYS A 440 9.04 -5.03 -3.40
CA CYS A 440 10.09 -4.31 -2.67
C CYS A 440 9.93 -4.35 -1.14
N GLN A 441 8.73 -4.66 -0.65
CA GLN A 441 8.41 -4.92 0.76
C GLN A 441 8.67 -6.39 1.11
N GLN A 442 8.17 -7.34 0.30
CA GLN A 442 8.33 -8.78 0.53
C GLN A 442 9.80 -9.18 0.63
N VAL A 443 10.68 -8.70 -0.26
CA VAL A 443 12.12 -9.02 -0.20
C VAL A 443 12.89 -8.26 0.88
N CYS A 444 12.27 -7.28 1.55
CA CYS A 444 12.92 -6.49 2.58
C CYS A 444 13.16 -7.34 3.83
N PRO A 445 14.40 -7.45 4.35
CA PRO A 445 14.69 -8.21 5.57
C PRO A 445 13.87 -7.78 6.78
N TRP A 446 13.45 -6.51 6.83
CA TRP A 446 12.64 -5.95 7.90
C TRP A 446 11.17 -6.40 7.88
N ASN A 447 10.69 -7.06 6.81
CA ASN A 447 9.35 -7.63 6.68
C ASN A 447 9.33 -9.17 6.73
N GLN A 448 10.46 -9.80 7.02
CA GLN A 448 10.65 -11.27 6.95
C GLN A 448 10.31 -12.00 8.27
N PHE A 449 9.62 -11.33 9.19
CA PHE A 449 9.18 -11.87 10.46
C PHE A 449 7.67 -12.10 10.42
N ASP A 450 7.24 -13.29 10.81
CA ASP A 450 5.86 -13.50 11.24
C ASP A 450 5.78 -12.91 12.66
N TRP A 451 5.32 -11.67 12.77
CA TRP A 451 5.34 -10.94 14.04
C TRP A 451 4.47 -11.66 15.08
N GLU A 452 5.01 -11.98 16.25
CA GLU A 452 4.22 -12.57 17.33
C GLU A 452 3.12 -11.60 17.76
N GLY A 453 1.87 -12.06 17.71
CA GLY A 453 0.73 -11.17 17.91
C GLY A 453 0.57 -10.12 16.81
N SER A 454 1.10 -10.38 15.59
CA SER A 454 0.75 -9.66 14.36
C SER A 454 -0.76 -9.43 14.38
N PRO A 455 -1.24 -8.19 14.53
CA PRO A 455 -2.67 -7.97 14.64
C PRO A 455 -3.33 -8.59 13.41
N THR A 456 -4.37 -9.40 13.62
CA THR A 456 -5.44 -9.48 12.63
C THR A 456 -5.85 -8.05 12.39
N SER A 457 -5.42 -7.47 11.26
CA SER A 457 -5.63 -6.06 11.02
C SER A 457 -7.13 -5.81 11.15
N PRO A 458 -7.59 -4.74 11.82
CA PRO A 458 -9.02 -4.45 11.85
C PRO A 458 -9.61 -4.18 10.45
N LEU A 459 -8.76 -4.08 9.42
CA LEU A 459 -9.14 -4.02 8.00
C LEU A 459 -9.40 -5.40 7.37
N PHE A 460 -8.88 -6.49 7.96
CA PHE A 460 -8.89 -7.84 7.42
C PHE A 460 -9.53 -8.83 8.41
N GLY A 461 -10.70 -9.34 8.05
CA GLY A 461 -11.16 -10.64 8.55
C GLY A 461 -10.41 -11.78 7.86
N GLU A 462 -11.06 -12.94 7.70
CA GLU A 462 -10.57 -13.94 6.76
C GLU A 462 -10.54 -13.35 5.35
N VAL A 463 -9.36 -13.32 4.72
CA VAL A 463 -9.19 -12.78 3.36
C VAL A 463 -9.41 -13.91 2.34
N PRO A 464 -10.50 -13.90 1.55
CA PRO A 464 -10.76 -14.94 0.56
C PRO A 464 -9.65 -15.00 -0.48
N GLN A 465 -9.41 -16.18 -1.06
CA GLN A 465 -8.42 -16.31 -2.13
C GLN A 465 -8.76 -15.38 -3.31
N ASP A 466 -10.02 -15.27 -3.70
CA ASP A 466 -10.46 -14.41 -4.81
C ASP A 466 -10.24 -12.89 -4.59
N VAL A 467 -9.94 -12.45 -3.35
CA VAL A 467 -9.53 -11.05 -3.10
C VAL A 467 -8.02 -10.86 -3.32
N ARG A 468 -7.21 -11.87 -2.99
CA ARG A 468 -5.75 -11.85 -3.13
C ARG A 468 -5.31 -12.19 -4.55
N GLU A 469 -5.99 -13.19 -5.11
CA GLU A 469 -5.76 -13.87 -6.37
C GLU A 469 -7.09 -14.00 -7.15
N PRO A 470 -7.69 -12.88 -7.57
CA PRO A 470 -8.94 -12.92 -8.32
C PRO A 470 -8.80 -13.67 -9.64
N ASP A 471 -9.89 -14.26 -10.09
CA ASP A 471 -9.98 -14.83 -11.44
C ASP A 471 -9.96 -13.71 -12.49
N LEU A 472 -8.95 -13.71 -13.36
CA LEU A 472 -8.74 -12.68 -14.37
C LEU A 472 -9.81 -12.67 -15.47
N LEU A 473 -10.38 -13.83 -15.81
CA LEU A 473 -11.44 -13.90 -16.82
C LEU A 473 -12.74 -13.33 -16.24
N ALA A 474 -13.07 -13.70 -15.00
CA ALA A 474 -14.22 -13.14 -14.30
C ALA A 474 -14.09 -11.63 -14.01
N LEU A 475 -12.86 -11.11 -13.84
CA LEU A 475 -12.63 -9.66 -13.76
C LEU A 475 -12.79 -8.95 -15.12
N LEU A 476 -12.40 -9.61 -16.22
CA LEU A 476 -12.55 -9.05 -17.56
C LEU A 476 -14.04 -8.95 -17.96
N ASP A 477 -14.88 -9.84 -17.44
CA ASP A 477 -16.34 -9.88 -17.65
C ASP A 477 -17.14 -8.87 -16.80
N LEU A 478 -16.49 -8.07 -15.95
CA LEU A 478 -17.18 -7.03 -15.19
C LEU A 478 -17.75 -5.93 -16.10
N ASN A 479 -18.92 -5.43 -15.70
CA ASN A 479 -19.50 -4.17 -16.19
C ASN A 479 -19.50 -3.15 -15.04
N GLU A 480 -19.89 -1.90 -15.30
CA GLU A 480 -19.78 -0.84 -14.29
C GLU A 480 -20.62 -1.14 -13.03
N VAL A 481 -21.80 -1.77 -13.18
CA VAL A 481 -22.65 -2.14 -12.03
C VAL A 481 -21.95 -3.21 -11.18
N SER A 482 -21.51 -4.32 -11.78
CA SER A 482 -20.86 -5.40 -11.05
C SER A 482 -19.48 -5.01 -10.49
N PHE A 483 -18.78 -4.06 -11.13
CA PHE A 483 -17.58 -3.43 -10.59
C PHE A 483 -17.87 -2.61 -9.32
N GLN A 484 -18.85 -1.70 -9.37
CA GLN A 484 -19.22 -0.86 -8.22
C GLN A 484 -19.79 -1.67 -7.05
N GLU A 485 -20.44 -2.81 -7.33
CA GLU A 485 -20.87 -3.77 -6.31
C GLU A 485 -19.69 -4.53 -5.70
N ARG A 486 -18.84 -5.17 -6.53
CA ARG A 486 -17.71 -6.01 -6.06
C ARG A 486 -16.67 -5.21 -5.27
N PHE A 487 -16.39 -3.97 -5.67
CA PHE A 487 -15.33 -3.15 -5.08
C PHE A 487 -15.81 -1.99 -4.22
N ARG A 488 -17.12 -1.89 -3.89
CA ARG A 488 -17.77 -0.77 -3.17
C ARG A 488 -16.95 -0.14 -2.04
N ASP A 489 -16.37 -0.99 -1.20
CA ASP A 489 -15.63 -0.65 0.02
C ASP A 489 -14.14 -1.03 -0.04
N SER A 490 -13.61 -1.34 -1.23
CA SER A 490 -12.19 -1.63 -1.48
C SER A 490 -11.48 -0.41 -2.10
N PRO A 491 -10.17 -0.20 -1.81
CA PRO A 491 -9.35 0.80 -2.51
C PRO A 491 -9.38 0.67 -4.04
N ILE A 492 -9.57 -0.55 -4.57
CA ILE A 492 -9.60 -0.85 -6.01
C ILE A 492 -10.67 -0.01 -6.74
N ARG A 493 -11.75 0.37 -6.06
CA ARG A 493 -12.79 1.24 -6.63
C ARG A 493 -12.23 2.54 -7.21
N ARG A 494 -11.12 3.07 -6.66
CA ARG A 494 -10.52 4.34 -7.10
C ARG A 494 -9.97 4.31 -8.53
N ILE A 495 -9.70 3.14 -9.09
CA ILE A 495 -9.19 3.05 -10.47
C ILE A 495 -10.29 3.03 -11.52
N GLY A 496 -11.51 2.59 -11.18
CA GLY A 496 -12.59 2.37 -12.14
C GLY A 496 -12.39 1.10 -12.98
N LEU A 497 -13.46 0.66 -13.65
CA LEU A 497 -13.49 -0.60 -14.40
C LEU A 497 -12.45 -0.66 -15.52
N GLU A 498 -12.36 0.38 -16.36
CA GLU A 498 -11.49 0.38 -17.53
C GLU A 498 -10.01 0.19 -17.16
N ARG A 499 -9.51 0.90 -16.14
CA ARG A 499 -8.12 0.73 -15.70
C ARG A 499 -7.87 -0.63 -15.04
N LEU A 500 -8.88 -1.21 -14.38
CA LEU A 500 -8.79 -2.59 -13.87
C LEU A 500 -8.72 -3.59 -15.02
N GLN A 501 -9.59 -3.47 -16.04
CA GLN A 501 -9.58 -4.32 -17.23
C GLN A 501 -8.26 -4.20 -18.00
N ARG A 502 -7.72 -2.98 -18.18
CA ARG A 502 -6.38 -2.73 -18.76
C ARG A 502 -5.29 -3.54 -18.04
N ASN A 503 -5.28 -3.52 -16.70
CA ASN A 503 -4.30 -4.27 -15.91
C ASN A 503 -4.53 -5.80 -16.02
N VAL A 504 -5.78 -6.24 -16.02
CA VAL A 504 -6.19 -7.64 -16.19
C VAL A 504 -5.76 -8.19 -17.55
N LEU A 505 -5.86 -7.40 -18.63
CA LEU A 505 -5.38 -7.79 -19.97
C LEU A 505 -3.86 -8.02 -19.98
N VAL A 506 -3.07 -7.16 -19.31
CA VAL A 506 -1.62 -7.37 -19.15
C VAL A 506 -1.34 -8.67 -18.39
N ALA A 507 -2.05 -8.91 -17.28
CA ALA A 507 -1.90 -10.13 -16.50
C ALA A 507 -2.30 -11.40 -17.29
N LEU A 508 -3.39 -11.37 -18.07
CA LEU A 508 -3.79 -12.48 -18.95
C LEU A 508 -2.71 -12.77 -20.01
N GLY A 509 -2.11 -11.73 -20.59
CA GLY A 509 -0.94 -11.89 -21.47
C GLY A 509 0.20 -12.66 -20.79
N ASN A 510 0.52 -12.32 -19.54
CA ASN A 510 1.66 -12.88 -18.81
C ASN A 510 1.43 -14.26 -18.19
N VAL A 511 0.27 -14.51 -17.56
CA VAL A 511 -0.01 -15.72 -16.76
C VAL A 511 -1.28 -16.46 -17.15
N GLY A 512 -2.04 -15.95 -18.13
CA GLY A 512 -3.25 -16.61 -18.63
C GLY A 512 -2.96 -17.99 -19.23
N ASN A 513 -3.93 -18.91 -19.11
CA ASN A 513 -3.97 -20.16 -19.84
C ASN A 513 -4.16 -19.85 -21.34
N PRO A 514 -3.26 -20.27 -22.25
CA PRO A 514 -3.31 -19.82 -23.63
C PRO A 514 -4.64 -20.06 -24.34
N HIS A 515 -5.23 -21.26 -24.21
CA HIS A 515 -6.48 -21.59 -24.89
C HIS A 515 -7.67 -20.77 -24.36
N GLN A 516 -7.84 -20.72 -23.03
CA GLN A 516 -8.97 -20.02 -22.41
C GLN A 516 -8.85 -18.50 -22.58
N SER A 517 -7.66 -17.94 -22.31
CA SER A 517 -7.42 -16.50 -22.43
C SER A 517 -7.56 -16.03 -23.89
N ARG A 518 -6.99 -16.75 -24.87
CA ARG A 518 -7.09 -16.39 -26.29
C ARG A 518 -8.54 -16.31 -26.76
N ALA A 519 -9.36 -17.32 -26.43
CA ALA A 519 -10.77 -17.34 -26.81
C ALA A 519 -11.54 -16.13 -26.23
N ARG A 520 -11.31 -15.81 -24.95
CA ARG A 520 -11.96 -14.65 -24.31
C ARG A 520 -11.47 -13.30 -24.86
N LEU A 521 -10.17 -13.17 -25.13
CA LEU A 521 -9.53 -11.96 -25.65
C LEU A 521 -9.99 -11.62 -27.08
N VAL A 522 -10.14 -12.62 -27.96
CA VAL A 522 -10.70 -12.41 -29.31
C VAL A 522 -12.11 -11.86 -29.22
N ARG A 523 -12.99 -12.50 -28.43
CA ARG A 523 -14.35 -12.02 -28.19
C ARG A 523 -14.37 -10.61 -27.56
N PHE A 524 -13.45 -10.32 -26.64
CA PHE A 524 -13.33 -8.99 -26.02
C PHE A 524 -12.97 -7.90 -27.04
N LEU A 525 -12.16 -8.22 -28.06
CA LEU A 525 -11.85 -7.33 -29.19
C LEU A 525 -13.02 -7.15 -30.18
N GLU A 526 -14.07 -7.96 -30.11
CA GLU A 526 -15.30 -7.77 -30.88
C GLU A 526 -16.31 -6.93 -30.08
N GLU A 527 -16.37 -7.12 -28.76
CA GLU A 527 -17.34 -6.50 -27.85
C GLU A 527 -16.96 -5.09 -27.35
N ASN A 528 -15.67 -4.77 -27.23
CA ASN A 528 -15.20 -3.58 -26.53
C ASN A 528 -14.69 -2.49 -27.50
N GLU A 529 -15.23 -1.28 -27.41
CA GLU A 529 -14.87 -0.15 -28.29
C GLU A 529 -13.68 0.70 -27.78
N SER A 530 -13.29 0.59 -26.51
CA SER A 530 -12.21 1.41 -25.93
C SER A 530 -10.87 1.11 -26.61
N GLU A 531 -10.25 2.13 -27.21
CA GLU A 531 -8.95 2.01 -27.87
C GLU A 531 -7.87 1.49 -26.92
N LEU A 532 -7.84 2.03 -25.69
CA LEU A 532 -6.95 1.61 -24.60
C LEU A 532 -7.07 0.11 -24.32
N LEU A 533 -8.30 -0.39 -24.13
CA LEU A 533 -8.55 -1.79 -23.83
C LEU A 533 -8.25 -2.69 -25.03
N ARG A 534 -8.58 -2.26 -26.25
CA ARG A 534 -8.29 -2.98 -27.49
C ARG A 534 -6.79 -3.12 -27.74
N GLU A 535 -6.01 -2.08 -27.46
CA GLU A 535 -4.54 -2.12 -27.53
C GLU A 535 -3.96 -3.18 -26.60
N HIS A 536 -4.37 -3.18 -25.32
CA HIS A 536 -3.87 -4.12 -24.31
C HIS A 536 -4.33 -5.56 -24.59
N ALA A 537 -5.52 -5.76 -25.15
CA ALA A 537 -6.01 -7.07 -25.57
C ALA A 537 -5.23 -7.64 -26.77
N ARG A 538 -4.85 -6.81 -27.76
CA ARG A 538 -3.95 -7.23 -28.85
C ARG A 538 -2.57 -7.61 -28.33
N TRP A 539 -1.99 -6.79 -27.44
CA TRP A 539 -0.72 -7.10 -26.78
C TRP A 539 -0.78 -8.42 -26.00
N ALA A 540 -1.87 -8.67 -25.28
CA ALA A 540 -2.06 -9.91 -24.52
C ALA A 540 -2.11 -11.15 -25.43
N LEU A 541 -2.76 -11.06 -26.60
CA LEU A 541 -2.80 -12.14 -27.59
C LEU A 541 -1.41 -12.46 -28.16
N ASP A 542 -0.66 -11.44 -28.59
CA ASP A 542 0.72 -11.63 -29.08
C ASP A 542 1.65 -12.18 -27.98
N ARG A 543 1.52 -11.69 -26.75
CA ARG A 543 2.29 -12.19 -25.60
C ARG A 543 1.99 -13.67 -25.31
N ILE A 544 0.73 -14.09 -25.40
CA ILE A 544 0.33 -15.51 -25.28
C ILE A 544 0.97 -16.34 -26.40
N GLU A 545 0.90 -15.88 -27.66
CA GLU A 545 1.50 -16.58 -28.79
C GLU A 545 3.03 -16.72 -28.65
N ARG A 546 3.73 -15.66 -28.19
CA ARG A 546 5.17 -15.71 -27.88
C ARG A 546 5.49 -16.71 -26.77
N ARG A 547 4.66 -16.78 -25.70
CA ARG A 547 4.81 -17.77 -24.61
C ARG A 547 4.62 -19.20 -25.12
N GLU A 548 3.62 -19.46 -25.95
CA GLU A 548 3.39 -20.79 -26.54
C GLU A 548 4.54 -21.22 -27.47
N LYS A 549 5.04 -20.31 -28.33
CA LYS A 549 6.21 -20.58 -29.18
C LYS A 549 7.48 -20.90 -28.38
N ALA A 550 7.67 -20.24 -27.24
CA ALA A 550 8.80 -20.49 -26.34
C ALA A 550 8.64 -21.77 -25.49
N ALA A 551 7.41 -22.21 -25.24
CA ALA A 551 7.10 -23.44 -24.51
C ALA A 551 7.01 -24.68 -25.41
N ALA A 552 6.84 -24.51 -26.71
CA ALA A 552 6.91 -25.60 -27.68
C ALA A 552 8.31 -26.27 -27.60
N PRO A 553 8.40 -27.59 -27.40
CA PRO A 553 9.68 -28.27 -27.44
C PRO A 553 10.31 -28.07 -28.83
N PHE A 554 11.62 -27.85 -28.88
CA PHE A 554 12.37 -27.85 -30.13
C PHE A 554 12.16 -29.19 -30.83
N ALA A 555 11.29 -29.20 -31.84
CA ALA A 555 11.12 -30.31 -32.76
C ALA A 555 12.31 -30.32 -33.73
N GLY A 556 13.42 -30.91 -33.29
CA GLY A 556 14.59 -31.25 -34.11
C GLY A 556 14.48 -32.63 -34.71
#